data_AF-L1IDA0-F1
#
_entry.id   AF-L1IDA0-F1
#
_cell.length_a   1.000
_cell.length_b   1.000
_cell.length_c   1.000
_cell.angle_alpha   90.00
_cell.angle_beta   90.00
_cell.angle_gamma   90.00
#
_symmetry.space_group_name_H-M   'P 1'
#
loop_
_entity.id
_entity.type
_entity.pdbx_description
1 polymer ?
#
loop_
_entity_poly.entity_id
_entity_poly.type
_entity_poly.pdbx_seq_one_letter_code
_entity_poly.pdbx_strand_id
1 'polypeptide(L)'
;MVRPSASPASKAVALAFAQAVSRAVPASLSHLFIPRKGRLSLYDALRDCIPAAARSAEQTFGGYGVREVEFNKVLEHNGFTKIRDRCILPDDVEATDFSRSSSARYFFSNRRWRNPDDPHELQELRQAWLKLRQLACRLGADVSLEALEQCCRERYGAWAEMTVNWEQGAASGVPEGEDGEEGREGQGAGGEREGEDGGGDRS
;
A
#
# COMPACT_ATOMS: atom_id res chain seq x y z
N MET A 1 9.00 15.06 26.13
CA MET A 1 8.51 13.73 26.52
C MET A 1 8.63 12.80 25.31
N VAL A 2 9.52 11.79 25.35
CA VAL A 2 9.76 10.87 24.22
C VAL A 2 8.59 9.88 24.16
N ARG A 3 7.92 9.75 23.01
CA ARG A 3 6.86 8.75 22.82
C ARG A 3 7.46 7.35 22.99
N PRO A 4 6.82 6.43 23.74
CA PRO A 4 7.34 5.08 23.88
C PRO A 4 7.41 4.38 22.52
N SER A 5 8.58 3.84 22.18
CA SER A 5 8.80 3.09 20.94
C SER A 5 8.58 1.59 21.18
N ALA A 6 8.25 0.87 20.12
CA ALA A 6 8.18 -0.57 20.12
C ALA A 6 9.54 -1.22 20.51
N SER A 7 9.47 -2.36 21.19
CA SER A 7 10.66 -3.10 21.61
C SER A 7 11.45 -3.62 20.39
N PRO A 8 12.78 -3.78 20.51
CA PRO A 8 13.56 -4.42 19.44
C PRO A 8 13.05 -5.81 19.06
N ALA A 9 12.57 -6.59 20.05
CA ALA A 9 12.02 -7.91 19.82
C ALA A 9 10.73 -7.87 18.98
N SER A 10 9.79 -6.97 19.30
CA SER A 10 8.57 -6.77 18.50
C SER A 10 8.88 -6.30 17.07
N LYS A 11 9.88 -5.43 16.89
CA LYS A 11 10.36 -5.01 15.56
C LYS A 11 10.97 -6.16 14.77
N ALA A 12 11.72 -7.04 15.42
CA ALA A 12 12.30 -8.22 14.78
C ALA A 12 11.22 -9.21 14.33
N VAL A 13 10.20 -9.47 15.16
CA VAL A 13 9.04 -10.30 14.79
C VAL A 13 8.27 -9.67 13.63
N ALA A 14 8.01 -8.36 13.68
CA ALA A 14 7.33 -7.63 12.62
C ALA A 14 8.04 -7.77 11.26
N LEU A 15 9.36 -7.60 11.24
CA LEU A 15 10.16 -7.75 10.02
C LEU A 15 10.15 -9.20 9.52
N ALA A 16 10.38 -10.16 10.42
CA ALA A 16 10.41 -11.57 10.06
C ALA A 16 9.05 -12.03 9.52
N PHE A 17 7.95 -11.56 10.11
CA PHE A 17 6.60 -11.84 9.64
C PHE A 17 6.40 -11.30 8.22
N ALA A 18 6.72 -10.02 7.99
CA ALA A 18 6.57 -9.41 6.67
C ALA A 18 7.40 -10.13 5.59
N GLN A 19 8.62 -10.56 5.92
CA GLN A 19 9.47 -11.35 5.02
C GLN A 19 8.95 -12.78 4.80
N ALA A 20 8.26 -13.36 5.78
CA ALA A 20 7.69 -14.70 5.68
C ALA A 20 6.45 -14.74 4.78
N VAL A 21 5.56 -13.74 4.90
CA VAL A 21 4.26 -13.75 4.22
C VAL A 21 4.24 -12.97 2.90
N SER A 22 5.32 -12.23 2.58
CA SER A 22 5.42 -11.47 1.34
C SER A 22 6.71 -11.79 0.57
N ARG A 23 6.62 -11.65 -0.76
CA ARG A 23 7.73 -11.87 -1.68
C ARG A 23 8.06 -10.61 -2.45
N ALA A 24 9.35 -10.34 -2.64
CA ALA A 24 9.80 -9.32 -3.59
C ALA A 24 9.59 -9.83 -5.02
N VAL A 25 9.07 -8.97 -5.89
CA VAL A 25 8.96 -9.27 -7.32
C VAL A 25 9.89 -8.36 -8.12
N PRO A 26 10.30 -8.77 -9.33
CA PRO A 26 11.06 -7.90 -10.22
C PRO A 26 10.32 -6.59 -10.51
N ALA A 27 11.06 -5.52 -10.76
CA ALA A 27 10.49 -4.21 -11.07
C ALA A 27 9.65 -4.18 -12.36
N SER A 28 9.79 -5.19 -13.24
CA SER A 28 8.94 -5.37 -14.41
C SER A 28 7.48 -5.69 -14.06
N LEU A 29 7.20 -6.14 -12.82
CA LEU A 29 5.86 -6.41 -12.30
C LEU A 29 5.42 -5.28 -11.35
N SER A 30 5.56 -4.03 -11.81
CA SER A 30 5.30 -2.82 -11.02
C SER A 30 3.84 -2.66 -10.57
N HIS A 31 2.91 -3.35 -11.24
CA HIS A 31 1.49 -3.42 -10.87
C HIS A 31 1.25 -4.23 -9.59
N LEU A 32 2.24 -5.04 -9.13
CA LEU A 32 2.13 -5.80 -7.89
C LEU A 32 2.60 -4.98 -6.69
N PHE A 33 1.68 -4.78 -5.75
CA PHE A 33 1.92 -4.02 -4.53
C PHE A 33 1.16 -4.60 -3.34
N ILE A 34 1.60 -4.26 -2.12
CA ILE A 34 0.83 -4.53 -0.90
C ILE A 34 0.48 -3.21 -0.21
N PRO A 35 -0.80 -2.94 0.10
CA PRO A 35 -1.19 -1.70 0.78
C PRO A 35 -0.57 -1.58 2.17
N ARG A 36 -0.26 -0.36 2.59
CA ARG A 36 0.36 -0.08 3.91
C ARG A 36 -0.63 0.02 5.06
N LYS A 37 -1.92 0.03 4.74
CA LYS A 37 -3.05 0.19 5.66
C LYS A 37 -4.24 -0.65 5.18
N GLY A 38 -5.17 -0.91 6.09
CA GLY A 38 -6.41 -1.62 5.78
C GLY A 38 -6.26 -3.14 5.80
N ARG A 39 -7.32 -3.82 5.36
CA ARG A 39 -7.53 -5.27 5.49
C ARG A 39 -6.63 -6.12 4.60
N LEU A 40 -5.77 -5.54 3.77
CA LEU A 40 -4.77 -6.29 3.01
C LEU A 40 -3.34 -5.89 3.38
N SER A 41 -3.18 -5.07 4.42
CA SER A 41 -1.87 -4.67 4.89
C SER A 41 -1.18 -5.77 5.70
N LEU A 42 0.14 -5.82 5.60
CA LEU A 42 0.97 -6.75 6.40
C LEU A 42 0.84 -6.49 7.91
N TYR A 43 0.55 -5.25 8.32
CA TYR A 43 0.36 -4.93 9.74
C TYR A 43 -0.94 -5.53 10.28
N ASP A 44 -2.01 -5.47 9.50
CA ASP A 44 -3.30 -6.05 9.89
C ASP A 44 -3.19 -7.56 10.05
N ALA A 45 -2.55 -8.25 9.10
CA ALA A 45 -2.25 -9.67 9.22
C ALA A 45 -1.32 -10.03 10.40
N LEU A 46 -0.35 -9.17 10.72
CA LEU A 46 0.50 -9.37 11.91
C LEU A 46 -0.33 -9.34 13.19
N ARG A 47 -1.33 -8.44 13.28
CA ARG A 47 -2.21 -8.34 14.44
C ARG A 47 -3.03 -9.61 14.63
N ASP A 48 -3.48 -10.20 13.53
CA ASP A 48 -4.28 -11.42 13.55
C ASP A 48 -3.42 -12.63 13.94
N CYS A 49 -2.23 -12.77 13.34
CA CYS A 49 -1.36 -13.92 13.56
C CYS A 49 -0.54 -13.86 14.86
N ILE A 50 -0.05 -12.67 15.23
CA ILE A 50 0.86 -12.49 16.36
C ILE A 50 0.46 -11.25 17.17
N PRO A 51 -0.67 -11.29 17.91
CA PRO A 51 -1.16 -10.15 18.68
C PRO A 51 -0.11 -9.57 19.64
N ALA A 52 0.74 -10.41 20.24
CA ALA A 52 1.82 -9.99 21.14
C ALA A 52 2.87 -9.07 20.49
N ALA A 53 3.05 -9.15 19.17
CA ALA A 53 3.98 -8.31 18.43
C ALA A 53 3.38 -6.95 18.07
N ALA A 54 2.05 -6.83 18.00
CA ALA A 54 1.36 -5.61 17.64
C ALA A 54 0.81 -4.86 18.86
N ARG A 55 0.75 -3.53 18.78
CA ARG A 55 0.15 -2.73 19.87
C ARG A 55 -1.36 -2.69 19.72
N SER A 56 -2.08 -3.15 20.75
CA SER A 56 -3.54 -3.00 20.86
C SER A 56 -3.92 -1.67 21.53
N ALA A 57 -5.10 -1.13 21.20
CA ALA A 57 -5.65 0.05 21.86
C ALA A 57 -5.97 -0.20 23.35
N GLU A 58 -6.17 -1.45 23.73
CA GLU A 58 -6.50 -1.88 25.09
C GLU A 58 -5.27 -2.12 25.98
N GLN A 59 -4.05 -2.10 25.41
CA GLN A 59 -2.81 -2.24 26.17
C GLN A 59 -2.49 -0.93 26.91
N THR A 60 -2.98 -0.84 28.14
CA THR A 60 -2.80 0.33 29.01
C THR A 60 -1.44 0.38 29.71
N PHE A 61 -0.73 -0.73 29.86
CA PHE A 61 0.61 -0.75 30.47
C PHE A 61 1.55 -1.82 29.89
N GLY A 62 2.82 -1.45 29.66
CA GLY A 62 3.97 -2.37 29.61
C GLY A 62 4.27 -3.14 28.31
N GLY A 63 3.33 -3.26 27.37
CA GLY A 63 3.55 -3.96 26.09
C GLY A 63 4.03 -3.03 24.96
N TYR A 64 5.30 -3.08 24.56
CA TYR A 64 5.82 -2.28 23.45
C TYR A 64 5.68 -3.00 22.10
N GLY A 65 4.48 -3.48 21.78
CA GLY A 65 4.15 -3.94 20.43
C GLY A 65 4.36 -2.84 19.39
N VAL A 66 4.55 -3.22 18.13
CA VAL A 66 4.67 -2.25 17.04
C VAL A 66 3.31 -1.63 16.74
N ARG A 67 3.26 -0.31 16.58
CA ARG A 67 2.13 0.37 15.92
C ARG A 67 2.26 0.24 14.41
N GLU A 68 1.16 0.42 13.68
CA GLU A 68 1.16 0.42 12.20
C GLU A 68 2.24 1.34 11.60
N VAL A 69 2.39 2.55 12.15
CA VAL A 69 3.41 3.51 11.70
C VAL A 69 4.83 3.02 11.98
N GLU A 70 5.06 2.36 13.12
CA GLU A 70 6.38 1.80 13.47
C GLU A 70 6.69 0.57 12.64
N PHE A 71 5.71 -0.31 12.43
CA PHE A 71 5.79 -1.45 11.53
C PHE A 71 6.20 -1.01 10.12
N ASN A 72 5.48 -0.05 9.56
CA ASN A 72 5.79 0.48 8.23
C ASN A 72 7.22 1.06 8.15
N LYS A 73 7.66 1.81 9.16
CA LYS A 73 9.04 2.35 9.22
C LYS A 73 10.09 1.24 9.29
N VAL A 74 9.82 0.16 10.03
CA VAL A 74 10.71 -1.01 10.08
C VAL A 74 10.84 -1.61 8.69
N LEU A 75 9.74 -1.79 7.96
CA LEU A 75 9.79 -2.34 6.60
C LEU A 75 10.53 -1.41 5.62
N GLU A 76 10.24 -0.10 5.66
CA GLU A 76 10.93 0.90 4.83
C GLU A 76 12.45 0.86 5.02
N HIS A 77 12.92 0.76 6.27
CA HIS A 77 14.35 0.62 6.58
C HIS A 77 14.96 -0.72 6.12
N ASN A 78 14.14 -1.73 5.86
CA ASN A 78 14.58 -3.08 5.50
C ASN A 78 14.22 -3.45 4.05
N GLY A 79 14.21 -2.47 3.15
CA GLY A 79 14.11 -2.69 1.71
C GLY A 79 12.69 -2.85 1.16
N PHE A 80 11.66 -2.42 1.89
CA PHE A 80 10.31 -2.28 1.35
C PHE A 80 10.12 -0.87 0.77
N THR A 81 10.00 -0.78 -0.56
CA THR A 81 9.88 0.49 -1.26
C THR A 81 8.48 1.05 -1.16
N LYS A 82 8.34 2.14 -0.39
CA LYS A 82 7.09 2.91 -0.27
C LYS A 82 6.84 3.74 -1.53
N ILE A 83 5.65 3.60 -2.10
CA ILE A 83 5.13 4.50 -3.14
C ILE A 83 3.87 5.19 -2.61
N ARG A 84 3.67 6.43 -3.08
CA ARG A 84 2.45 7.20 -2.88
C ARG A 84 1.78 7.39 -4.24
N ASP A 85 0.60 6.82 -4.39
CA ASP A 85 -0.25 7.03 -5.56
C ASP A 85 -1.35 8.06 -5.23
N ARG A 86 -1.65 8.94 -6.20
CA ARG A 86 -2.66 9.99 -6.11
C ARG A 86 -3.85 9.74 -7.04
N CYS A 87 -4.00 8.55 -7.63
CA CYS A 87 -5.17 8.24 -8.45
C CYS A 87 -6.48 8.58 -7.73
N ILE A 88 -7.33 9.33 -8.43
CA ILE A 88 -8.73 9.60 -8.09
C ILE A 88 -9.49 8.31 -8.42
N LEU A 89 -10.15 7.71 -7.42
CA LEU A 89 -10.96 6.52 -7.65
C LEU A 89 -12.29 6.93 -8.29
N PRO A 90 -12.80 6.15 -9.26
CA PRO A 90 -14.22 6.11 -9.59
C PRO A 90 -15.05 5.78 -8.33
N ASP A 91 -16.23 6.39 -8.18
CA ASP A 91 -17.08 6.33 -6.97
C ASP A 91 -17.55 4.92 -6.58
N ASP A 92 -17.38 3.94 -7.47
CA ASP A 92 -17.86 2.56 -7.43
C ASP A 92 -16.85 1.53 -6.88
N VAL A 93 -15.60 1.91 -6.62
CA VAL A 93 -14.67 1.04 -5.89
C VAL A 93 -14.99 1.14 -4.41
N GLU A 94 -15.65 0.12 -3.85
CA GLU A 94 -15.99 0.09 -2.43
C GLU A 94 -14.75 0.43 -1.57
N ALA A 95 -14.94 1.41 -0.68
CA ALA A 95 -13.92 1.97 0.22
C ALA A 95 -13.45 0.99 1.33
N THR A 96 -13.60 -0.32 1.10
CA THR A 96 -13.36 -1.41 2.02
C THR A 96 -11.92 -1.95 1.94
N ASP A 97 -11.25 -1.81 0.79
CA ASP A 97 -9.90 -2.38 0.59
C ASP A 97 -8.76 -1.36 0.67
N PHE A 98 -9.04 -0.10 0.38
CA PHE A 98 -8.12 1.02 0.59
C PHE A 98 -8.73 1.98 1.60
N SER A 99 -7.90 2.51 2.51
CA SER A 99 -8.36 3.46 3.53
C SER A 99 -9.31 4.51 2.92
N ARG A 100 -10.45 4.76 3.60
CA ARG A 100 -11.54 5.71 3.30
C ARG A 100 -11.18 7.16 2.87
N SER A 101 -9.92 7.48 2.56
CA SER A 101 -9.50 8.83 2.18
C SER A 101 -9.15 8.92 0.69
N SER A 102 -9.93 9.73 -0.02
CA SER A 102 -9.79 10.19 -1.41
C SER A 102 -8.51 11.01 -1.71
N SER A 103 -7.45 10.94 -0.90
CA SER A 103 -6.34 11.93 -0.95
C SER A 103 -4.93 11.38 -1.19
N ALA A 104 -4.73 10.05 -1.11
CA ALA A 104 -3.55 9.33 -1.62
C ALA A 104 -3.52 7.90 -1.05
N ARG A 105 -3.14 6.93 -1.87
CA ARG A 105 -2.86 5.56 -1.45
C ARG A 105 -1.38 5.36 -1.21
N TYR A 106 -1.06 4.62 -0.16
CA TYR A 106 0.31 4.27 0.20
C TYR A 106 0.46 2.75 0.18
N PHE A 107 1.43 2.26 -0.59
CA PHE A 107 1.69 0.83 -0.73
C PHE A 107 3.18 0.54 -0.76
N PHE A 108 3.53 -0.72 -0.53
CA PHE A 108 4.83 -1.29 -0.80
C PHE A 108 4.82 -1.85 -2.21
N SER A 109 5.59 -1.22 -3.11
CA SER A 109 5.74 -1.65 -4.49
C SER A 109 6.62 -2.88 -4.62
N ASN A 110 6.51 -3.58 -5.76
CA ASN A 110 7.31 -4.75 -6.09
C ASN A 110 7.21 -5.84 -5.00
N ARG A 111 6.01 -5.98 -4.44
CA ARG A 111 5.70 -6.94 -3.37
C ARG A 111 4.37 -7.59 -3.66
N ARG A 112 4.31 -8.88 -3.34
CA ARG A 112 3.05 -9.64 -3.32
C ARG A 112 2.95 -10.53 -2.10
N TRP A 113 1.73 -10.92 -1.77
CA TRP A 113 1.50 -11.99 -0.83
C TRP A 113 2.09 -13.30 -1.36
N ARG A 114 2.61 -14.11 -0.45
CA ARG A 114 3.06 -15.46 -0.75
C ARG A 114 1.85 -16.37 -0.90
N ASN A 115 1.88 -17.26 -1.89
CA ASN A 115 0.80 -18.19 -2.19
C ASN A 115 1.12 -19.57 -1.57
N PRO A 116 0.39 -20.03 -0.53
CA PRO A 116 0.60 -21.35 0.05
C PRO A 116 0.12 -22.52 -0.84
N ASP A 117 -0.63 -22.24 -1.91
CA ASP A 117 -1.02 -23.27 -2.90
C ASP A 117 0.08 -23.59 -3.90
N ASP A 118 1.09 -22.72 -4.01
CA ASP A 118 2.31 -23.03 -4.75
C ASP A 118 3.26 -23.85 -3.85
N PRO A 119 3.66 -25.07 -4.24
CA PRO A 119 4.49 -25.94 -3.39
C PRO A 119 5.87 -25.35 -3.03
N HIS A 120 6.45 -24.54 -3.93
CA HIS A 120 7.74 -23.92 -3.68
C HIS A 120 7.62 -22.80 -2.65
N GLU A 121 6.60 -21.95 -2.80
CA GLU A 121 6.30 -20.90 -1.84
C GLU A 121 5.86 -21.44 -0.49
N LEU A 122 5.10 -22.54 -0.44
CA LEU A 122 4.78 -23.24 0.79
C LEU A 122 6.05 -23.69 1.53
N GLN A 123 7.02 -24.24 0.80
CA GLN A 123 8.30 -24.67 1.39
C GLN A 123 9.10 -23.47 1.93
N GLU A 124 9.16 -22.36 1.18
CA GLU A 124 9.79 -21.12 1.68
C GLU A 124 9.06 -20.56 2.91
N LEU A 125 7.72 -20.64 2.94
CA LEU A 125 6.91 -20.20 4.08
C LEU A 125 7.23 -21.04 5.31
N ARG A 126 7.33 -22.37 5.19
CA ARG A 126 7.72 -23.28 6.27
C ARG A 126 9.10 -22.95 6.84
N GLN A 127 10.08 -22.67 5.98
CA GLN A 127 11.42 -22.27 6.41
C GLN A 127 11.40 -20.94 7.15
N ALA A 128 10.68 -19.95 6.62
CA ALA A 128 10.55 -18.64 7.25
C ALA A 128 9.77 -18.71 8.58
N TRP A 129 8.76 -19.58 8.65
CA TRP A 129 7.97 -19.84 9.85
C TRP A 129 8.83 -20.34 11.02
N LEU A 130 9.79 -21.23 10.79
CA LEU A 130 10.69 -21.70 11.86
C LEU A 130 11.43 -20.54 12.53
N LYS A 131 11.96 -19.61 11.74
CA LYS A 131 12.63 -18.40 12.24
C LYS A 131 11.64 -17.46 12.93
N LEU A 132 10.46 -17.26 12.34
CA LEU A 132 9.41 -16.42 12.90
C LEU A 132 8.95 -16.94 14.26
N ARG A 133 8.69 -18.25 14.38
CA ARG A 133 8.27 -18.91 15.62
C ARG A 133 9.31 -18.72 16.72
N GLN A 134 10.59 -18.93 16.44
CA GLN A 134 11.66 -18.70 17.41
C GLN A 134 11.67 -17.26 17.96
N LEU A 135 11.37 -16.27 17.12
CA LEU A 135 11.28 -14.87 17.54
C LEU A 135 9.98 -14.59 18.31
N ALA A 136 8.86 -15.14 17.86
CA ALA A 136 7.54 -14.99 18.49
C ALA A 136 7.51 -15.60 19.90
N CYS A 137 8.17 -16.75 20.11
CA CYS A 137 8.28 -17.37 21.43
C CYS A 137 8.95 -16.46 22.47
N ARG A 138 9.90 -15.60 22.06
CA ARG A 138 10.52 -14.60 22.96
C ARG A 138 9.54 -13.53 23.43
N LEU A 139 8.43 -13.35 22.72
CA LEU A 139 7.32 -12.48 23.10
C LEU A 139 6.20 -13.24 23.84
N GLY A 140 6.40 -14.53 24.15
CA GLY A 140 5.38 -15.38 24.75
C GLY A 140 4.25 -15.79 23.80
N ALA A 141 4.45 -15.65 22.48
CA ALA A 141 3.50 -16.08 21.47
C ALA A 141 3.96 -17.40 20.83
N ASP A 142 3.01 -18.30 20.56
CA ASP A 142 3.21 -19.44 19.68
C ASP A 142 2.35 -19.25 18.43
N VAL A 143 2.97 -19.42 17.27
CA VAL A 143 2.34 -19.21 15.97
C VAL A 143 2.38 -20.55 15.27
N SER A 144 1.23 -21.16 15.06
CA SER A 144 1.15 -22.41 14.30
C SER A 144 1.43 -22.16 12.83
N LEU A 145 1.94 -23.18 12.14
CA LEU A 145 2.17 -23.10 10.71
C LEU A 145 0.83 -22.96 9.98
N GLU A 146 -0.18 -23.69 10.43
CA GLU A 146 -1.53 -23.71 9.86
C GLU A 146 -2.19 -22.33 9.91
N ALA A 147 -2.04 -21.59 11.01
CA ALA A 147 -2.56 -20.22 11.13
C ALA A 147 -1.86 -19.26 10.15
N LEU A 148 -0.54 -19.43 9.97
CA LEU A 148 0.23 -18.62 9.03
C LEU A 148 -0.13 -18.94 7.57
N GLU A 149 -0.32 -20.23 7.24
CA GLU A 149 -0.76 -20.70 5.93
C GLU A 149 -2.16 -20.17 5.61
N GLN A 150 -3.11 -20.28 6.55
CA GLN A 150 -4.46 -19.76 6.38
C GLN A 150 -4.47 -18.25 6.16
N CYS A 151 -3.69 -17.50 6.96
CA CYS A 151 -3.54 -16.05 6.78
C CYS A 151 -3.00 -15.70 5.38
N CYS A 152 -1.97 -16.41 4.91
CA CYS A 152 -1.42 -16.18 3.57
C CYS A 152 -2.45 -16.50 2.50
N ARG A 153 -3.18 -17.61 2.62
CA ARG A 153 -4.19 -18.05 1.66
C ARG A 153 -5.31 -17.02 1.49
N GLU A 154 -5.90 -16.58 2.60
CA GLU A 154 -6.98 -15.60 2.59
C GLU A 154 -6.54 -14.26 2.00
N ARG A 155 -5.38 -13.75 2.45
CA ARG A 155 -4.87 -12.45 2.00
C ARG A 155 -4.35 -12.51 0.57
N TYR A 156 -3.76 -13.63 0.13
CA TYR A 156 -3.35 -13.83 -1.25
C TYR A 156 -4.55 -13.84 -2.18
N GLY A 157 -5.63 -14.58 -1.86
CA GLY A 157 -6.84 -14.62 -2.69
C GLY A 157 -7.44 -13.23 -2.90
N ALA A 158 -7.73 -12.52 -1.81
CA ALA A 158 -8.28 -11.17 -1.89
C ALA A 158 -7.33 -10.17 -2.58
N TRP A 159 -6.02 -10.28 -2.34
CA TRP A 159 -5.02 -9.46 -3.02
C TRP A 159 -4.93 -9.75 -4.53
N ALA A 160 -5.02 -11.03 -4.92
CA ALA A 160 -4.95 -11.42 -6.33
C ALA A 160 -6.17 -10.89 -7.09
N GLU A 161 -7.37 -11.01 -6.53
CA GLU A 161 -8.59 -10.42 -7.10
C GLU A 161 -8.45 -8.90 -7.28
N MET A 162 -7.97 -8.21 -6.23
CA MET A 162 -7.74 -6.76 -6.27
C MET A 162 -6.72 -6.34 -7.35
N THR A 163 -5.63 -7.09 -7.50
CA THR A 163 -4.54 -6.73 -8.43
C THR A 163 -4.82 -7.12 -9.88
N VAL A 164 -5.62 -8.16 -10.14
CA VAL A 164 -6.09 -8.50 -11.49
C VAL A 164 -7.07 -7.43 -12.01
N ASN A 165 -8.01 -6.98 -11.17
CA ASN A 165 -8.96 -5.94 -11.55
C ASN A 165 -8.29 -4.57 -11.74
N TRP A 166 -7.14 -4.35 -11.10
CA TRP A 166 -6.34 -3.14 -11.26
C TRP A 166 -5.80 -2.96 -12.69
N GLU A 167 -5.39 -4.03 -13.37
CA GLU A 167 -4.95 -3.97 -14.77
C GLU A 167 -6.09 -3.57 -15.71
N GLN A 168 -7.30 -4.05 -15.43
CA GLN A 168 -8.49 -3.76 -16.25
C GLN A 168 -8.97 -2.31 -16.08
N GLY A 169 -8.90 -1.77 -14.86
CA GLY A 169 -9.27 -0.37 -14.59
C GLY A 169 -8.27 0.65 -15.14
N ALA A 170 -6.98 0.31 -15.19
CA ALA A 170 -5.95 1.20 -15.75
C ALA A 170 -6.00 1.29 -17.29
N ALA A 171 -6.48 0.24 -17.96
CA ALA A 171 -6.61 0.20 -19.42
C ALA A 171 -7.81 1.01 -19.95
N SER A 172 -8.85 1.22 -19.15
CA SER A 172 -10.06 1.95 -19.54
C SER A 172 -9.99 3.47 -19.38
N GLY A 173 -8.80 4.01 -19.03
CA GLY A 173 -8.59 5.41 -18.67
C GLY A 173 -7.95 6.29 -19.75
N VAL A 174 -7.91 5.85 -21.01
CA VAL A 174 -7.49 6.73 -22.12
C VAL A 174 -8.76 7.35 -22.72
N PRO A 175 -9.05 8.65 -22.49
CA PRO A 175 -9.95 9.33 -23.40
C PRO A 175 -9.25 9.38 -24.76
N GLU A 176 -9.76 8.62 -25.73
CA GLU A 176 -9.49 8.87 -27.14
C GLU A 176 -9.82 10.34 -27.38
N GLY A 177 -8.80 11.12 -27.73
CA GLY A 177 -8.99 12.45 -28.26
C GLY A 177 -9.74 12.31 -29.57
N GLU A 178 -11.03 12.64 -29.57
CA GLU A 178 -11.80 12.80 -30.79
C GLU A 178 -11.27 14.03 -31.53
N ASP A 179 -10.43 13.77 -32.54
CA ASP A 179 -10.20 14.67 -33.65
C ASP A 179 -11.55 14.93 -34.35
N GLY A 180 -12.07 16.13 -34.19
CA GLY A 180 -13.29 16.62 -34.83
C GLY A 180 -13.05 17.96 -35.49
N GLU A 181 -12.42 17.92 -36.66
CA GLU A 181 -12.32 19.03 -37.60
C GLU A 181 -13.59 19.06 -38.48
N GLU A 182 -14.46 20.07 -38.33
CA GLU A 182 -15.19 20.68 -39.46
C GLU A 182 -15.89 21.98 -39.03
N GLY A 183 -15.61 23.06 -39.75
CA GLY A 183 -16.04 24.42 -39.41
C GLY A 183 -17.35 24.88 -40.07
N ARG A 184 -17.81 26.07 -39.68
CA ARG A 184 -18.36 27.07 -40.63
C ARG A 184 -18.56 28.45 -40.03
N GLU A 185 -18.28 29.41 -40.91
CA GLU A 185 -18.44 30.87 -40.94
C GLU A 185 -19.69 31.49 -40.28
N GLY A 186 -19.54 32.75 -39.84
CA GLY A 186 -20.63 33.72 -39.83
C GLY A 186 -20.47 34.94 -38.91
N GLN A 187 -19.96 36.06 -39.46
CA GLN A 187 -20.35 37.49 -39.30
C GLN A 187 -21.04 37.94 -37.97
N GLY A 188 -20.73 39.07 -37.33
CA GLY A 188 -19.93 40.24 -37.69
C GLY A 188 -20.17 41.40 -36.69
N ALA A 189 -19.50 42.53 -36.97
CA ALA A 189 -19.75 43.91 -36.57
C ALA A 189 -19.52 44.36 -35.10
N GLY A 190 -18.54 45.26 -34.96
CA GLY A 190 -18.82 46.60 -34.43
C GLY A 190 -18.03 47.03 -33.19
N GLY A 191 -17.18 48.05 -33.34
CA GLY A 191 -16.78 48.89 -32.21
C GLY A 191 -15.34 49.39 -32.25
N GLU A 192 -15.01 50.27 -33.19
CA GLU A 192 -13.89 51.20 -33.08
C GLU A 192 -14.01 52.02 -31.78
N ARG A 193 -12.88 52.23 -31.09
CA ARG A 193 -12.51 53.58 -30.66
C ARG A 193 -11.02 53.66 -30.32
N GLU A 194 -10.41 54.58 -31.07
CA GLU A 194 -9.08 55.13 -30.95
C GLU A 194 -8.84 55.72 -29.56
N GLY A 195 -7.59 55.63 -29.12
CA GLY A 195 -7.05 56.33 -27.97
C GLY A 195 -5.60 56.70 -28.28
N GLU A 196 -5.44 57.84 -28.93
CA GLU A 196 -4.17 58.55 -29.14
C GLU A 196 -3.49 58.91 -27.81
N ASP A 197 -2.20 58.57 -27.75
CA ASP A 197 -1.07 59.47 -27.57
C ASP A 197 -0.80 60.20 -26.23
N GLY A 198 0.48 60.25 -25.85
CA GLY A 198 1.01 61.31 -24.98
C GLY A 198 1.97 60.95 -23.85
N GLY A 199 3.28 60.93 -24.15
CA GLY A 199 4.36 61.46 -23.30
C GLY A 199 5.00 60.53 -22.25
N GLY A 200 6.31 60.50 -22.03
CA GLY A 200 7.41 61.31 -22.56
C GLY A 200 8.76 60.75 -22.07
N ASP A 201 9.77 60.92 -22.91
CA ASP A 201 11.16 60.53 -22.66
C ASP A 201 11.91 61.58 -21.82
N ARG A 202 13.05 61.13 -21.29
CA ARG A 202 14.01 61.73 -20.38
C ARG A 202 14.58 63.07 -20.84
N SER A 203 14.82 63.97 -19.88
CA SER A 203 16.15 64.52 -19.50
C SER A 203 16.01 65.56 -18.38
#